data_AF-A0A9D9TT64-F1
#
_entry.id   AF-A0A9D9TT64-F1
#
_cell.length_a   1.000
_cell.length_b   1.000
_cell.length_c   1.000
_cell.angle_alpha   90.00
_cell.angle_beta   90.00
_cell.angle_gamma   90.00
#
_symmetry.space_group_name_H-M   'P 1'
#
loop_
_entity.id
_entity.type
_entity.pdbx_description
1 polymer ?
#
loop_
_entity_poly.entity_id
_entity_poly.type
_entity_poly.pdbx_seq_one_letter_code
_entity_poly.pdbx_strand_id
1 'polypeptide(L)'
;MPFITQQVAKINPESNFFFNSEVLSYPIAPLVSTRFFQDKNNVKTMKTRIVVFIDERNQSVPKIGEHKIENNVLSIYIDYDYSDKIPKKGYTAWYFEFEFTSPQIDAIDTLETYLRDIDPVTSRGTVTMVQG
;
A
#
# COMPACT_ATOMS: atom_id res chain seq x y z
N MET A 1 -16.19 -3.97 -12.91
CA MET A 1 -15.48 -3.67 -11.65
C MET A 1 -14.08 -4.22 -11.76
N PRO A 2 -13.05 -3.49 -11.32
CA PRO A 2 -11.70 -4.04 -11.27
C PRO A 2 -11.68 -5.23 -10.31
N PHE A 3 -11.13 -6.35 -10.77
CA PHE A 3 -10.94 -7.53 -9.93
C PHE A 3 -9.51 -7.49 -9.40
N ILE A 4 -9.35 -7.50 -8.07
CA ILE A 4 -8.05 -7.53 -7.40
C ILE A 4 -7.93 -8.91 -6.76
N THR A 5 -7.20 -9.83 -7.41
CA THR A 5 -6.69 -11.01 -6.69
C THR A 5 -5.58 -10.49 -5.78
N GLN A 6 -5.76 -10.50 -4.47
CA GLN A 6 -4.77 -9.94 -3.54
C GLN A 6 -4.09 -11.05 -2.74
N GLN A 7 -2.77 -11.11 -2.80
CA GLN A 7 -1.96 -11.84 -1.84
C GLN A 7 -1.21 -10.84 -0.97
N VAL A 8 -1.33 -10.98 0.35
CA VAL A 8 -0.53 -10.24 1.34
C VAL A 8 0.25 -11.23 2.17
N ALA A 9 1.56 -11.03 2.30
CA ALA A 9 2.40 -11.90 3.11
C ALA A 9 3.52 -11.10 3.80
N LYS A 10 3.86 -11.49 5.03
CA LYS A 10 5.10 -11.08 5.68
C LYS A 10 6.25 -11.89 5.08
N ILE A 11 7.27 -11.23 4.53
CA ILE A 11 8.38 -11.91 3.83
C ILE A 11 9.64 -12.07 4.69
N ASN A 12 9.68 -11.46 5.88
CA ASN A 12 10.75 -11.62 6.87
C ASN A 12 10.21 -12.08 8.23
N PRO A 13 9.71 -13.31 8.34
CA PRO A 13 9.12 -13.80 9.59
C PRO A 13 10.14 -13.89 10.75
N GLU A 14 11.43 -14.08 10.46
CA GLU A 14 12.44 -14.43 11.49
C GLU A 14 13.56 -13.40 11.69
N SER A 15 13.68 -12.38 10.83
CA SER A 15 14.74 -11.37 10.93
C SER A 15 14.23 -9.96 10.65
N ASN A 16 14.59 -9.02 11.50
CA ASN A 16 14.26 -7.61 11.32
C ASN A 16 15.21 -6.97 10.30
N PHE A 17 14.67 -6.21 9.36
CA PHE A 17 15.49 -5.33 8.53
C PHE A 17 15.85 -4.08 9.32
N PHE A 18 17.14 -3.74 9.31
CA PHE A 18 17.62 -2.46 9.79
C PHE A 18 18.09 -1.67 8.59
N PHE A 19 17.46 -0.53 8.39
CA PHE A 19 17.98 0.44 7.44
C PHE A 19 18.97 1.36 8.16
N ASN A 20 20.10 1.65 7.52
CA ASN A 20 21.04 2.63 8.06
C ASN A 20 20.39 4.02 8.06
N SER A 21 20.08 4.53 9.24
CA SER A 21 19.10 5.60 9.47
C SER A 21 19.58 7.02 9.13
N GLU A 22 20.86 7.21 8.79
CA GLU A 22 21.42 8.55 8.58
C GLU A 22 21.05 9.16 7.21
N VAL A 23 20.54 8.36 6.26
CA VAL A 23 20.36 8.79 4.86
C VAL A 23 18.91 8.59 4.35
N LEU A 24 18.00 8.08 5.18
CA LEU A 24 16.65 7.72 4.74
C LEU A 24 15.58 8.73 5.18
N SER A 25 14.79 9.18 4.20
CA SER A 25 13.53 9.89 4.45
C SER A 25 12.43 8.87 4.79
N TYR A 26 11.69 9.12 5.87
CA TYR A 26 10.56 8.31 6.30
C TYR A 26 9.22 8.94 5.90
N PRO A 27 8.18 8.14 5.57
CA PRO A 27 8.20 6.68 5.43
C PRO A 27 9.06 6.22 4.23
N ILE A 28 9.59 4.99 4.31
CA ILE A 28 10.39 4.42 3.22
C ILE A 28 9.47 4.17 2.04
N ALA A 29 9.86 4.66 0.85
CA ALA A 29 9.09 4.47 -0.36
C ALA A 29 8.88 2.97 -0.68
N PRO A 30 7.69 2.57 -1.16
CA PRO A 30 7.45 1.20 -1.61
C PRO A 30 8.39 0.79 -2.75
N LEU A 31 8.77 -0.48 -2.78
CA LEU A 31 9.39 -1.10 -3.95
C LEU A 31 8.32 -1.72 -4.82
N VAL A 32 8.25 -1.32 -6.09
CA VAL A 32 7.16 -1.71 -6.99
C VAL A 32 7.72 -2.31 -8.26
N SER A 33 7.10 -3.39 -8.72
CA SER A 33 7.31 -3.96 -10.04
C SER A 33 5.95 -4.26 -10.67
N THR A 34 5.76 -3.85 -11.92
CA THR A 34 4.53 -4.11 -12.66
C THR A 34 4.83 -4.59 -14.06
N ARG A 35 3.93 -5.42 -14.60
CA ARG A 35 3.94 -5.84 -16.00
C ARG A 35 2.53 -6.10 -16.50
N PHE A 36 2.31 -5.86 -17.79
CA PHE A 36 1.10 -6.34 -18.46
C PHE A 36 1.26 -7.80 -18.90
N PHE A 37 0.16 -8.54 -18.89
CA PHE A 37 0.03 -9.85 -19.51
C PHE A 37 -1.39 -10.03 -20.03
N GLN A 38 -1.61 -11.02 -20.88
CA GLN A 38 -2.95 -11.47 -21.26
C GLN A 38 -3.28 -12.75 -20.50
N ASP A 39 -4.46 -12.80 -19.89
CA ASP A 39 -4.93 -13.99 -19.21
C ASP A 39 -5.43 -15.06 -20.21
N LYS A 40 -5.92 -16.20 -19.69
CA LYS A 40 -6.42 -17.31 -20.51
C LYS A 40 -7.64 -16.93 -21.38
N ASN A 41 -8.32 -15.83 -21.06
CA ASN A 41 -9.48 -15.32 -21.77
C ASN A 41 -9.13 -14.13 -22.68
N ASN A 42 -7.84 -13.90 -22.96
CA ASN A 42 -7.31 -12.75 -23.71
C ASN A 42 -7.62 -11.38 -23.06
N VAL A 43 -7.91 -11.34 -21.76
CA VAL A 43 -8.10 -10.09 -21.04
C VAL A 43 -6.73 -9.54 -20.68
N LYS A 44 -6.45 -8.31 -21.10
CA LYS A 44 -5.23 -7.60 -20.70
C LYS A 44 -5.33 -7.28 -19.21
N THR A 45 -4.31 -7.71 -18.47
CA THR A 45 -4.24 -7.62 -17.02
C THR A 45 -2.89 -7.07 -16.62
N MET A 46 -2.88 -6.17 -15.64
CA MET A 46 -1.66 -5.65 -15.05
C MET A 46 -1.36 -6.46 -13.78
N LYS A 47 -0.20 -7.10 -13.74
CA LYS A 47 0.30 -7.80 -12.55
C LYS A 47 1.30 -6.93 -11.83
N THR A 48 1.01 -6.61 -10.58
CA THR A 48 1.84 -5.72 -9.76
C THR A 48 2.28 -6.43 -8.50
N ARG A 49 3.52 -6.16 -8.11
CA ARG A 49 4.13 -6.60 -6.85
C ARG A 49 4.66 -5.39 -6.11
N ILE A 50 4.30 -5.29 -4.84
CA ILE A 50 4.72 -4.19 -3.97
C ILE A 50 5.37 -4.78 -2.73
N VAL A 51 6.52 -4.24 -2.33
CA VAL A 51 7.12 -4.49 -1.02
C VAL A 51 7.13 -3.17 -0.25
N VAL A 52 6.57 -3.19 0.95
CA VAL A 52 6.62 -2.05 1.87
C VAL A 52 7.33 -2.42 3.15
N PHE A 53 7.96 -1.44 3.79
CA PHE A 53 8.69 -1.61 5.03
C PHE A 53 7.98 -0.81 6.12
N ILE A 54 7.40 -1.52 7.09
CA ILE A 54 6.63 -0.94 8.19
C ILE A 54 7.36 -1.25 9.49
N ASP A 55 7.28 -0.33 10.44
CA ASP A 55 7.76 -0.56 11.81
C ASP A 55 7.25 -1.90 12.35
N GLU A 56 8.14 -2.76 12.84
CA GLU A 56 7.72 -4.06 13.40
C GLU A 56 6.81 -3.93 14.64
N ARG A 57 6.81 -2.77 15.29
CA ARG A 57 5.92 -2.50 16.43
C ARG A 57 4.48 -2.45 15.96
N ASN A 58 4.23 -2.12 14.69
CA ASN A 58 2.91 -2.17 14.10
C ASN A 58 2.43 -3.63 14.00
N GLN A 59 1.37 -3.94 14.73
CA GLN A 59 0.75 -5.27 14.73
C GLN A 59 -0.37 -5.41 13.68
N SER A 60 -0.80 -4.29 13.09
CA SER A 60 -1.84 -4.26 12.08
C SER A 60 -1.29 -4.71 10.73
N VAL A 61 -1.96 -5.66 10.10
CA VAL A 61 -1.63 -6.11 8.74
C VAL A 61 -1.96 -4.97 7.77
N PRO A 62 -0.99 -4.46 6.99
CA PRO A 62 -1.27 -3.45 5.99
C PRO A 62 -2.14 -4.04 4.88
N LYS A 63 -2.94 -3.19 4.24
CA LYS A 63 -3.89 -3.62 3.20
C LYS A 63 -3.79 -2.73 1.97
N ILE A 64 -4.19 -3.25 0.82
CA ILE A 64 -4.49 -2.41 -0.33
C ILE A 64 -5.75 -1.62 0.02
N GLY A 65 -5.62 -0.30 0.03
CA GLY A 65 -6.69 0.65 0.24
C GLY A 65 -7.37 1.02 -1.06
N GLU A 66 -7.64 2.32 -1.20
CA GLU A 66 -8.27 2.85 -2.41
C GLU A 66 -7.33 2.76 -3.62
N HIS A 67 -7.92 2.80 -4.81
CA HIS A 67 -7.20 2.98 -6.06
C HIS A 67 -8.01 3.91 -6.97
N LYS A 68 -7.30 4.66 -7.81
CA LYS A 68 -7.92 5.61 -8.75
C LYS A 68 -7.17 5.59 -10.08
N ILE A 69 -7.93 5.76 -11.16
CA ILE A 69 -7.36 6.04 -12.49
C ILE A 69 -7.70 7.48 -12.82
N GLU A 70 -6.68 8.29 -13.07
CA GLU A 70 -6.82 9.70 -13.45
C GLU A 70 -5.67 10.06 -14.39
N ASN A 71 -5.95 10.67 -15.55
CA ASN A 71 -4.94 11.11 -16.51
C ASN A 71 -3.88 10.04 -16.87
N ASN A 72 -4.31 8.81 -17.18
CA ASN A 72 -3.43 7.66 -17.50
C ASN A 72 -2.56 7.14 -16.35
N VAL A 73 -2.76 7.69 -15.14
CA VAL A 73 -2.07 7.25 -13.92
C VAL A 73 -3.01 6.38 -13.10
N LEU A 74 -2.55 5.17 -12.74
CA LEU A 74 -3.17 4.36 -11.71
C LEU A 74 -2.46 4.63 -10.38
N SER A 75 -3.16 5.24 -9.43
CA SER A 75 -2.66 5.41 -8.06
C SER A 75 -3.20 4.32 -7.16
N ILE A 76 -2.34 3.74 -6.31
CA ILE A 76 -2.68 2.68 -5.35
C ILE A 76 -2.20 3.10 -3.97
N TYR A 77 -3.10 3.01 -3.00
CA TYR A 77 -2.80 3.31 -1.61
C TYR A 77 -2.60 2.01 -0.82
N ILE A 78 -1.48 1.92 -0.11
CA ILE A 78 -1.22 0.87 0.87
C ILE A 78 -1.48 1.47 2.25
N ASP A 79 -2.57 1.01 2.83
CA ASP A 79 -3.13 1.46 4.08
C ASP A 79 -2.45 0.75 5.25
N TYR A 80 -1.89 1.53 6.19
CA TYR A 80 -1.24 1.01 7.40
C TYR A 80 -1.43 1.95 8.59
N ASP A 81 -1.30 1.42 9.80
CA ASP A 81 -1.41 2.18 11.05
C ASP A 81 -0.07 2.86 11.38
N TYR A 82 0.10 4.14 11.00
CA TYR A 82 1.39 4.80 11.12
C TYR A 82 1.71 5.18 12.57
N SER A 83 3.00 5.17 12.91
CA SER A 83 3.50 5.73 14.14
C SER A 83 4.57 6.77 13.83
N ASP A 84 4.41 7.98 14.38
CA ASP A 84 5.41 9.06 14.31
C ASP A 84 6.75 8.71 14.98
N LYS A 85 6.83 7.54 15.62
CA LYS A 85 8.05 7.08 16.27
C LYS A 85 8.96 6.45 15.23
N ILE A 86 10.19 6.96 15.12
CA ILE A 86 11.28 6.29 14.38
C ILE A 86 11.36 4.81 14.85
N PRO A 87 11.30 3.84 13.94
CA PRO A 87 11.42 2.41 14.27
C PRO A 87 12.74 2.13 14.97
N LYS A 88 12.67 1.70 16.25
CA LYS A 88 13.87 1.46 17.07
C LYS A 88 14.36 0.02 17.03
N LYS A 89 13.47 -0.92 16.70
CA LYS A 89 13.76 -2.35 16.79
C LYS A 89 13.92 -3.00 15.40
N GLY A 90 13.45 -2.34 14.34
CA GLY A 90 13.57 -2.78 12.95
C GLY A 90 12.26 -2.66 12.17
N TYR A 91 12.27 -3.19 10.95
CA TYR A 91 11.14 -3.16 10.02
C TYR A 91 10.66 -4.56 9.66
N THR A 92 9.35 -4.70 9.54
CA THR A 92 8.69 -5.80 8.85
C THR A 92 8.47 -5.44 7.38
N ALA A 93 8.90 -6.33 6.50
CA ALA A 93 8.65 -6.25 5.07
C ALA A 93 7.34 -7.00 4.73
N TRP A 94 6.43 -6.29 4.08
CA TRP A 94 5.15 -6.81 3.62
C TRP A 94 5.13 -6.87 2.10
N TYR A 95 4.84 -8.05 1.57
CA TYR A 95 4.65 -8.28 0.15
C TYR A 95 3.17 -8.25 -0.21
N PHE A 96 2.87 -7.52 -1.27
CA PHE A 96 1.57 -7.48 -1.92
C PHE A 96 1.75 -7.93 -3.36
N GLU A 97 0.93 -8.88 -3.78
CA GLU A 97 0.73 -9.17 -5.21
C GLU A 97 -0.73 -8.92 -5.55
N PHE A 98 -0.94 -8.20 -6.64
CA PHE A 98 -2.28 -8.11 -7.20
C PHE A 98 -2.31 -8.08 -8.72
N GLU A 99 -3.45 -8.48 -9.24
CA GLU A 99 -3.81 -8.40 -10.65
C GLU A 99 -4.90 -7.34 -10.80
N PHE A 100 -4.80 -6.51 -11.82
CA PHE A 100 -5.73 -5.40 -12.07
C PHE A 100 -6.23 -5.44 -13.50
N THR A 101 -7.55 -5.31 -13.66
CA THR A 101 -8.24 -5.19 -14.95
C THR A 101 -9.16 -3.99 -14.95
N SER A 102 -9.23 -3.28 -16.07
CA SER A 102 -10.11 -2.11 -16.22
C SER A 102 -10.40 -1.87 -17.71
N PRO A 103 -11.58 -1.34 -18.08
CA PRO A 103 -11.82 -0.84 -19.43
C PRO A 103 -10.79 0.21 -19.88
N GLN A 104 -10.13 0.89 -18.95
CA GLN A 104 -9.11 1.91 -19.21
C GLN A 104 -7.67 1.36 -19.16
N ILE A 105 -7.47 0.04 -19.03
CA ILE A 105 -6.14 -0.54 -18.79
C ILE A 105 -5.14 -0.26 -19.91
N ASP A 106 -5.61 -0.05 -21.13
CA ASP A 106 -4.77 0.31 -22.27
C ASP A 106 -4.26 1.75 -22.23
N ALA A 107 -4.95 2.63 -21.51
CA ALA A 107 -4.55 4.02 -21.35
C ALA A 107 -3.56 4.22 -20.21
N ILE A 108 -3.41 3.24 -19.30
CA ILE A 108 -2.51 3.37 -18.14
C ILE A 108 -1.06 3.20 -18.57
N ASP A 109 -0.25 4.25 -18.43
CA ASP A 109 1.20 4.23 -18.67
C ASP A 109 2.02 4.39 -17.39
N THR A 110 1.37 4.83 -16.31
CA THR A 110 2.03 5.18 -15.05
C THR A 110 1.32 4.50 -13.88
N LEU A 111 2.12 3.89 -13.00
CA LEU A 111 1.67 3.33 -11.72
C LEU A 111 2.31 4.10 -10.58
N GLU A 112 1.48 4.69 -9.73
CA GLU A 112 1.90 5.34 -8.50
C GLU A 112 1.46 4.53 -7.29
N THR A 113 2.34 4.40 -6.30
CA THR A 113 2.02 3.71 -5.05
C THR A 113 2.35 4.59 -3.87
N TYR A 114 1.43 4.65 -2.92
CA TYR A 114 1.54 5.48 -1.74
C TYR A 114 1.42 4.62 -0.49
N LEU A 115 2.21 4.92 0.54
CA LEU A 115 1.92 4.47 1.91
C LEU A 115 1.01 5.51 2.55
N ARG A 116 -0.17 5.09 2.99
CA ARG A 116 -1.18 5.95 3.59
C ARG A 116 -1.45 5.51 5.02
N ASP A 117 -1.31 6.44 5.94
CA ASP A 117 -1.75 6.24 7.31
C ASP A 117 -3.29 6.12 7.37
N ILE A 118 -3.79 5.03 7.95
CA ILE A 118 -5.22 4.85 8.19
C ILE A 118 -5.67 5.35 9.55
N ASP A 119 -4.75 5.61 10.48
CA ASP A 119 -5.14 6.08 11.80
C ASP A 119 -5.43 7.58 11.73
N PRO A 120 -6.69 8.00 11.95
CA PRO A 120 -7.02 9.40 11.96
C PRO A 120 -6.62 10.10 13.26
N VAL A 121 -6.00 9.45 14.27
CA VAL A 121 -5.64 9.82 15.69
C VAL A 121 -6.08 11.19 16.21
N THR A 122 -5.97 12.25 15.42
CA THR A 122 -6.57 13.58 15.64
C THR A 122 -8.06 13.76 15.33
N SER A 123 -8.82 12.76 14.85
CA SER A 123 -10.27 12.93 14.62
C SER A 123 -11.03 12.97 15.95
N ARG A 124 -10.97 14.14 16.60
CA ARG A 124 -11.77 14.52 17.76
C ARG A 124 -13.15 14.96 17.25
N GLY A 125 -14.14 14.09 17.37
CA GLY A 125 -15.54 14.50 17.26
C GLY A 125 -15.96 15.32 18.47
N THR A 126 -16.83 16.31 18.27
CA THR A 126 -17.54 16.99 19.36
C THR A 126 -18.94 16.40 19.46
N VAL A 127 -19.30 15.90 20.64
CA VAL A 127 -20.68 15.56 20.98
C VAL A 127 -21.30 16.81 21.63
N THR A 128 -22.35 17.35 21.01
CA THR A 128 -23.15 18.43 21.61
C THR A 128 -24.56 17.92 21.90
N MET A 129 -25.14 18.35 23.02
CA MET A 129 -26.56 18.15 23.27
C MET A 129 -27.34 19.30 22.62
N VAL A 130 -28.40 18.95 21.88
CA VAL A 130 -29.40 19.92 21.43
C VAL A 130 -30.40 20.09 22.56
N GLN A 131 -30.41 21.25 23.22
CA GLN A 131 -31.53 21.60 24.10
C GLN A 131 -32.70 22.07 23.22
N GLY A 132 -33.88 21.52 23.48
CA GLY A 132 -35.14 21.95 22.88
C GLY A 132 -35.67 23.23 23.52
#